data_AF-A0A430AHB8-F1
#
_entry.id   AF-A0A430AHB8-F1
#
_cell.length_a   1.000
_cell.length_b   1.000
_cell.length_c   1.000
_cell.angle_alpha   90.00
_cell.angle_beta   90.00
_cell.angle_gamma   90.00
#
_symmetry.space_group_name_H-M   'P 1'
#
loop_
_entity.id
_entity.type
_entity.pdbx_description
1 polymer ?
#
loop_
_entity_poly.entity_id
_entity_poly.type
_entity_poly.pdbx_seq_one_letter_code
_entity_poly.pdbx_strand_id
1 'polypeptide(L)'
;MRYKDHINIKFYLIRWKYYQEQRYYLEDLEKENATALFNALNGISVEDRELLSEKYYKSTIKADFDFKKEVYRTVKPIKNSELCLKRNLSEERYTQKMRLAEHNLKNRMFEIYNQMYEKLEEFKLMIGKSLYFKGYLNESKTGLNEYLLSQSMDEGMIFVEDINNREYYDLIALGFRKVPIK
;
A
#
# COMPACT_ATOMS: atom_id res chain seq x y z
N MET A 1 14.82 -6.89 1.75
CA MET A 1 14.56 -5.92 2.84
C MET A 1 14.12 -4.52 2.37
N ARG A 2 14.24 -4.13 1.08
CA ARG A 2 13.85 -2.79 0.57
C ARG A 2 12.35 -2.60 0.25
N TYR A 3 11.59 -3.69 0.10
CA TYR A 3 10.17 -3.64 -0.31
C TYR A 3 9.23 -2.91 0.61
N LYS A 4 9.45 -3.13 1.89
CA LYS A 4 8.66 -2.57 2.96
C LYS A 4 8.60 -1.04 2.83
N ASP A 5 9.68 -0.39 2.40
CA ASP A 5 9.78 1.07 2.37
C ASP A 5 8.76 1.74 1.43
N HIS A 6 8.29 1.03 0.40
CA HIS A 6 7.33 1.54 -0.59
C HIS A 6 5.88 1.56 -0.12
N ILE A 7 5.54 0.88 0.97
CA ILE A 7 4.18 0.96 1.55
C ILE A 7 4.02 2.31 2.24
N ASN A 8 3.33 3.23 1.56
CA ASN A 8 2.90 4.49 2.15
C ASN A 8 1.69 4.27 3.04
N ILE A 9 1.90 3.96 4.32
CA ILE A 9 0.81 3.62 5.25
C ILE A 9 -0.25 4.73 5.38
N LYS A 10 0.16 6.00 5.28
CA LYS A 10 -0.75 7.14 5.37
C LYS A 10 -1.77 7.13 4.23
N PHE A 11 -1.38 6.69 3.02
CA PHE A 11 -2.29 6.56 1.88
C PHE A 11 -3.49 5.64 2.20
N TYR A 12 -3.24 4.53 2.91
CA TYR A 12 -4.27 3.57 3.29
C TYR A 12 -5.10 4.08 4.47
N LEU A 13 -4.44 4.61 5.49
CA LEU A 13 -5.10 5.09 6.71
C LEU A 13 -6.07 6.24 6.44
N ILE A 14 -5.72 7.21 5.58
CA ILE A 14 -6.65 8.30 5.22
C ILE A 14 -7.84 7.82 4.38
N ARG A 15 -7.75 6.64 3.76
CA ARG A 15 -8.83 6.01 2.96
C ARG A 15 -9.62 4.96 3.74
N TRP A 16 -9.25 4.67 4.98
CA TRP A 16 -9.86 3.60 5.77
C TRP A 16 -11.39 3.71 5.78
N LYS A 17 -11.92 4.88 6.13
CA LYS A 17 -13.37 5.11 6.17
C LYS A 17 -14.04 4.93 4.80
N TYR A 18 -13.42 5.43 3.74
CA TYR A 18 -13.88 5.24 2.36
C TYR A 18 -13.96 3.75 1.99
N TYR A 19 -12.90 2.97 2.26
CA TYR A 19 -12.91 1.53 1.98
C TYR A 19 -14.03 0.78 2.71
N GLN A 20 -14.36 1.20 3.92
CA GLN A 20 -15.45 0.58 4.68
C GLN A 20 -16.84 0.98 4.15
N GLU A 21 -17.05 2.27 3.87
CA GLU A 21 -18.32 2.83 3.43
C GLU A 21 -18.65 2.40 1.98
N GLN A 22 -17.64 2.30 1.13
CA GLN A 22 -17.79 1.98 -0.30
C GLN A 22 -17.48 0.52 -0.64
N ARG A 23 -17.46 -0.40 0.34
CA ARG A 23 -17.00 -1.79 0.19
C ARG A 23 -17.60 -2.57 -0.99
N TYR A 24 -18.83 -2.24 -1.39
CA TYR A 24 -19.54 -2.90 -2.50
C TYR A 24 -19.26 -2.27 -3.87
N TYR A 25 -18.65 -1.08 -3.91
CA TYR A 25 -18.42 -0.27 -5.10
C TYR A 25 -16.92 -0.02 -5.36
N LEU A 26 -16.05 -0.66 -4.59
CA LEU A 26 -14.60 -0.59 -4.78
C LEU A 26 -14.21 -1.24 -6.11
N GLU A 27 -13.31 -0.58 -6.85
CA GLU A 27 -12.62 -1.17 -7.99
C GLU A 27 -11.62 -2.25 -7.53
N ASP A 28 -11.13 -3.08 -8.44
CA ASP A 28 -10.32 -4.25 -8.06
C ASP A 28 -9.05 -3.88 -7.28
N LEU A 29 -8.32 -2.84 -7.72
CA LEU A 29 -7.16 -2.34 -6.96
C LEU A 29 -7.57 -1.77 -5.59
N GLU A 30 -8.74 -1.15 -5.48
CA GLU A 30 -9.24 -0.64 -4.21
C GLU A 30 -9.66 -1.78 -3.27
N LYS A 31 -10.23 -2.86 -3.80
CA LYS A 31 -10.54 -4.09 -3.04
C LYS A 31 -9.27 -4.75 -2.52
N GLU A 32 -8.23 -4.86 -3.35
CA GLU A 32 -6.92 -5.38 -2.93
C GLU A 32 -6.33 -4.53 -1.78
N ASN A 33 -6.28 -3.21 -1.96
CA ASN A 33 -5.79 -2.28 -0.95
C ASN A 33 -6.60 -2.34 0.35
N ALA A 34 -7.93 -2.41 0.25
CA ALA A 34 -8.82 -2.55 1.39
C ALA A 34 -8.59 -3.87 2.12
N THR A 35 -8.48 -4.98 1.38
CA THR A 35 -8.20 -6.31 1.92
C THR A 35 -6.88 -6.32 2.69
N ALA A 36 -5.81 -5.77 2.10
CA ALA A 36 -4.52 -5.65 2.76
C ALA A 36 -4.60 -4.82 4.04
N LEU A 37 -5.29 -3.67 4.00
CA LEU A 37 -5.46 -2.80 5.17
C LEU A 37 -6.25 -3.49 6.29
N PHE A 38 -7.43 -4.06 5.99
CA PHE A 38 -8.29 -4.65 7.03
C PHE A 38 -7.69 -5.92 7.64
N ASN A 39 -7.06 -6.77 6.84
CA ASN A 39 -6.34 -7.93 7.36
C ASN A 39 -5.15 -7.51 8.23
N ALA A 40 -4.44 -6.45 7.85
CA ALA A 40 -3.35 -5.93 8.65
C ALA A 40 -3.82 -5.29 9.96
N LEU A 41 -4.91 -4.50 9.92
CA LEU A 41 -5.53 -3.94 11.12
C LEU A 41 -5.99 -5.02 12.10
N ASN A 42 -6.50 -6.15 11.60
CA ASN A 42 -6.88 -7.29 12.43
C ASN A 42 -5.67 -7.98 13.09
N GLY A 43 -4.50 -7.94 12.45
CA GLY A 43 -3.28 -8.60 12.91
C GLY A 43 -2.38 -7.76 13.84
N ILE A 44 -2.66 -6.47 14.03
CA ILE A 44 -1.94 -5.62 14.98
C ILE A 44 -2.63 -5.56 16.34
N SER A 45 -1.89 -5.10 17.35
CA SER A 45 -2.39 -4.94 18.72
C SER A 45 -3.63 -4.04 18.79
N VAL A 46 -4.47 -4.25 19.81
CA VAL A 46 -5.66 -3.43 20.03
C VAL A 46 -5.27 -1.97 20.29
N GLU A 47 -4.23 -1.72 21.08
CA GLU A 47 -3.74 -0.36 21.38
C GLU A 47 -3.30 0.38 20.10
N ASP A 48 -2.52 -0.27 19.23
CA ASP A 48 -2.08 0.33 17.96
C ASP A 48 -3.29 0.64 17.06
N ARG A 49 -4.24 -0.29 16.96
CA ARG A 49 -5.46 -0.13 16.17
C ARG A 49 -6.32 1.02 16.68
N GLU A 50 -6.44 1.18 17.99
CA GLU A 50 -7.16 2.30 18.61
C GLU A 50 -6.48 3.63 18.33
N LEU A 51 -5.15 3.73 18.49
CA LEU A 51 -4.38 4.95 18.18
C LEU A 51 -4.61 5.38 16.72
N LEU A 52 -4.47 4.43 15.78
CA LEU A 52 -4.68 4.68 14.36
C LEU A 52 -6.13 5.05 14.06
N SER A 53 -7.10 4.36 14.68
CA SER A 53 -8.53 4.65 14.51
C SER A 53 -8.87 6.07 14.97
N GLU A 54 -8.38 6.49 16.14
CA GLU A 54 -8.64 7.83 16.66
C GLU A 54 -8.13 8.93 15.73
N LYS A 55 -6.93 8.74 15.18
CA LYS A 55 -6.31 9.75 14.32
C LYS A 55 -6.92 9.82 12.92
N TYR A 56 -7.18 8.67 12.32
CA TYR A 56 -7.56 8.57 10.91
C TYR A 56 -9.05 8.27 10.75
N TYR A 57 -9.54 7.15 11.29
CA TYR A 57 -10.91 6.69 11.07
C TYR A 57 -11.97 7.59 11.72
N LYS A 58 -11.73 8.07 12.95
CA LYS A 58 -12.66 8.94 13.70
C LYS A 58 -12.62 10.40 13.23
N SER A 59 -11.75 10.76 12.29
CA SER A 59 -11.76 12.10 11.72
C SER A 59 -13.08 12.40 11.01
N THR A 60 -13.65 13.56 11.29
CA THR A 60 -14.88 14.06 10.66
C THR A 60 -14.61 14.92 9.43
N ILE A 61 -13.35 15.34 9.23
CA ILE A 61 -12.96 16.24 8.15
C ILE A 61 -12.70 15.41 6.90
N LYS A 62 -13.66 15.40 5.97
CA LYS A 62 -13.54 14.73 4.67
C LYS A 62 -12.65 15.52 3.71
N ALA A 63 -11.96 14.83 2.81
CA ALA A 63 -11.06 15.40 1.81
C ALA A 63 -11.05 14.56 0.52
N ASP A 64 -10.59 15.15 -0.59
CA ASP A 64 -10.53 14.51 -1.93
C ASP A 64 -11.87 13.94 -2.39
N PHE A 65 -12.71 14.82 -2.95
CA PHE A 65 -14.02 14.44 -3.46
C PHE A 65 -13.90 13.84 -4.86
N ASP A 66 -14.47 12.65 -5.05
CA ASP A 66 -14.62 12.02 -6.35
C ASP A 66 -15.98 12.38 -6.95
N PHE A 67 -15.97 13.26 -7.95
CA PHE A 67 -17.18 13.73 -8.61
C PHE A 67 -17.94 12.63 -9.36
N LYS A 68 -17.27 11.56 -9.80
CA LYS A 68 -17.93 10.48 -10.55
C LYS A 68 -18.72 9.56 -9.64
N LYS A 69 -18.16 9.29 -8.46
CA LYS A 69 -18.77 8.40 -7.45
C LYS A 69 -19.57 9.19 -6.40
N GLU A 70 -19.53 10.52 -6.43
CA GLU A 70 -20.13 11.44 -5.45
C GLU A 70 -19.73 11.16 -3.99
N VAL A 71 -18.48 10.73 -3.78
CA VAL A 71 -17.97 10.33 -2.46
C VAL A 71 -16.62 10.96 -2.16
N TYR A 72 -16.36 11.21 -0.88
CA TYR A 72 -15.03 11.61 -0.42
C TYR A 72 -14.17 10.37 -0.23
N ARG A 73 -13.00 10.36 -0.88
CA ARG A 73 -12.09 9.21 -0.84
C ARG A 73 -11.16 9.25 0.37
N THR A 74 -10.93 10.42 0.95
CA THR A 74 -9.97 10.57 2.05
C THR A 74 -10.53 11.40 3.20
N VAL A 75 -9.79 11.39 4.32
CA VAL A 75 -10.01 12.27 5.45
C VAL A 75 -8.74 13.03 5.81
N LYS A 76 -8.88 14.21 6.41
CA LYS A 76 -7.76 14.93 7.03
C LYS A 76 -7.50 14.33 8.42
N PRO A 77 -6.31 13.80 8.72
CA PRO A 77 -6.02 13.22 10.03
C PRO A 77 -6.13 14.26 11.15
N ILE A 78 -6.58 13.83 12.33
CA ILE A 78 -6.60 14.65 13.54
C ILE A 78 -5.14 14.93 13.98
N LYS A 79 -4.87 16.14 14.48
CA LYS A 79 -3.52 16.54 14.90
C LYS A 79 -3.07 15.78 16.16
N ASN A 80 -1.77 15.51 16.25
CA ASN A 80 -1.20 14.84 17.44
C ASN A 80 -1.43 15.67 18.71
N SER A 81 -1.28 16.99 18.63
CA SER A 81 -1.51 17.93 19.73
C SER A 81 -2.92 17.84 20.33
N GLU A 82 -3.93 17.51 19.52
CA GLU A 82 -5.31 17.35 19.98
C GLU A 82 -5.52 15.99 20.67
N LEU A 83 -4.91 14.93 20.11
CA LEU A 83 -5.07 13.56 20.62
C LEU A 83 -4.22 13.27 21.87
N CYS A 84 -3.06 13.91 22.00
CA CYS A 84 -2.20 13.72 23.17
C CYS A 84 -2.86 14.24 24.45
N LEU A 85 -3.60 15.35 24.37
CA LEU A 85 -4.41 15.89 25.46
C LEU A 85 -5.48 14.90 25.92
N LYS A 86 -6.22 14.30 24.97
CA LYS A 86 -7.26 13.31 25.26
C LYS A 86 -6.71 12.07 25.99
N ARG A 87 -5.47 11.68 25.71
CA ARG A 87 -4.81 10.51 26.31
C ARG A 87 -3.95 10.85 27.54
N ASN A 88 -3.92 12.11 27.97
CA ASN A 88 -3.06 12.59 29.06
C ASN A 88 -1.57 12.18 28.85
N LEU A 89 -1.07 12.38 27.63
CA LEU A 89 0.32 12.10 27.24
C LEU A 89 0.98 13.39 26.75
N SER A 90 2.30 13.47 26.87
CA SER A 90 3.07 14.48 26.14
C SER A 90 2.96 14.25 24.63
N GLU A 91 3.02 15.32 23.84
CA GLU A 91 2.95 15.24 22.38
C GLU A 91 4.09 14.37 21.81
N GLU A 92 5.27 14.43 22.41
CA GLU A 92 6.41 13.59 22.04
C GLU A 92 6.10 12.11 22.23
N ARG A 93 5.62 11.72 23.42
CA ARG A 93 5.30 10.32 23.73
C ARG A 93 4.16 9.80 22.86
N TYR A 94 3.15 10.63 22.61
CA TYR A 94 2.08 10.29 21.67
C TYR A 94 2.62 10.09 20.25
N THR A 95 3.51 10.98 19.80
CA THR A 95 4.14 10.88 18.47
C THR A 95 4.98 9.61 18.33
N GLN A 96 5.74 9.24 19.35
CA GLN A 96 6.50 7.99 19.36
C GLN A 96 5.58 6.76 19.28
N LYS A 97 4.52 6.71 20.10
CA LYS A 97 3.51 5.63 20.03
C LYS A 97 2.85 5.56 18.65
N MET A 98 2.47 6.69 18.07
CA MET A 98 1.86 6.75 16.74
C MET A 98 2.80 6.22 15.66
N ARG A 99 4.10 6.60 15.70
CA ARG A 99 5.10 6.10 14.75
C ARG A 99 5.27 4.60 14.87
N LEU A 100 5.27 4.06 16.08
CA LEU A 100 5.36 2.62 16.32
C LEU A 100 4.12 1.90 15.78
N ALA A 101 2.92 2.40 16.04
CA ALA A 101 1.67 1.84 15.51
C ALA A 101 1.64 1.85 13.97
N GLU A 102 2.04 2.97 13.34
CA GLU A 102 2.17 3.09 11.89
C GLU A 102 3.22 2.10 11.33
N HIS A 103 4.33 1.91 12.04
CA HIS A 103 5.35 0.92 11.68
C HIS A 103 4.80 -0.51 11.78
N ASN A 104 4.18 -0.88 12.89
CA ASN A 104 3.61 -2.22 13.10
C ASN A 104 2.58 -2.55 12.02
N LEU A 105 1.69 -1.61 11.69
CA LEU A 105 0.73 -1.79 10.60
C LEU A 105 1.43 -1.97 9.25
N LYS A 106 2.46 -1.17 8.97
CA LYS A 106 3.26 -1.27 7.73
C LYS A 106 3.91 -2.65 7.59
N ASN A 107 4.46 -3.18 8.68
CA ASN A 107 5.05 -4.53 8.70
C ASN A 107 4.00 -5.58 8.37
N ARG A 108 2.84 -5.48 9.03
CA ARG A 108 1.77 -6.44 8.83
C ARG A 108 1.18 -6.35 7.42
N MET A 109 1.01 -5.16 6.87
CA MET A 109 0.58 -4.99 5.47
C MET A 109 1.58 -5.60 4.48
N PHE A 110 2.88 -5.46 4.74
CA PHE A 110 3.91 -6.10 3.91
C PHE A 110 3.78 -7.62 3.93
N GLU A 111 3.58 -8.23 5.11
CA GLU A 111 3.32 -9.66 5.23
C GLU A 111 2.06 -10.10 4.48
N ILE A 112 0.97 -9.34 4.61
CA ILE A 112 -0.29 -9.64 3.90
C ILE A 112 -0.09 -9.56 2.38
N TYR A 113 0.61 -8.54 1.89
CA TYR A 113 0.91 -8.45 0.45
C TYR A 113 1.76 -9.63 -0.02
N ASN A 114 2.80 -10.01 0.72
CA ASN A 114 3.57 -11.20 0.37
C ASN A 114 2.67 -12.43 0.33
N GLN A 115 1.82 -12.67 1.34
CA GLN A 115 0.89 -13.80 1.34
C GLN A 115 -0.11 -13.79 0.19
N MET A 116 -0.57 -12.60 -0.23
CA MET A 116 -1.48 -12.44 -1.37
C MET A 116 -0.79 -12.80 -2.70
N TYR A 117 0.52 -12.58 -2.81
CA TYR A 117 1.25 -12.74 -4.07
C TYR A 117 2.32 -13.85 -4.09
N GLU A 118 2.63 -14.49 -2.97
CA GLU A 118 3.48 -15.71 -2.84
C GLU A 118 2.78 -16.96 -3.42
N LYS A 119 1.48 -16.85 -3.74
CA LYS A 119 0.73 -17.94 -4.38
C LYS A 119 0.71 -17.87 -5.91
N LEU A 120 1.45 -16.92 -6.51
CA LEU A 120 1.53 -16.78 -7.95
C LEU A 120 2.78 -17.50 -8.44
N GLU A 121 2.62 -18.75 -8.91
CA GLU A 121 3.70 -19.53 -9.55
C GLU A 121 4.29 -18.75 -10.74
N GLU A 122 3.42 -18.07 -11.50
CA GLU A 122 3.80 -17.17 -12.57
C GLU A 122 3.04 -15.84 -12.45
N PHE A 123 3.73 -14.72 -12.71
CA PHE A 123 3.15 -13.39 -12.65
C PHE A 123 3.80 -12.43 -13.64
N LYS A 124 3.10 -11.35 -14.00
CA LYS A 124 3.65 -10.21 -14.73
C LYS A 124 3.84 -9.04 -13.78
N LEU A 125 4.77 -8.15 -14.10
CA LEU A 125 4.97 -6.91 -13.33
C LEU A 125 4.30 -5.74 -14.03
N MET A 126 3.58 -4.91 -13.27
CA MET A 126 2.90 -3.73 -13.80
C MET A 126 3.17 -2.50 -12.95
N ILE A 127 3.41 -1.35 -13.57
CA ILE A 127 3.50 -0.05 -12.92
C ILE A 127 2.33 0.85 -13.32
N GLY A 128 1.85 1.68 -12.39
CA GLY A 128 0.71 2.56 -12.61
C GLY A 128 -0.61 1.79 -12.83
N LYS A 129 -1.34 2.13 -13.91
CA LYS A 129 -2.66 1.54 -14.19
C LYS A 129 -2.64 0.38 -15.19
N SER A 130 -1.73 0.40 -16.15
CA SER A 130 -1.77 -0.53 -17.28
C SER A 130 -0.42 -0.68 -18.01
N LEU A 131 0.71 -0.40 -17.36
CA LEU A 131 2.03 -0.51 -17.98
C LEU A 131 2.76 -1.75 -17.46
N TYR A 132 2.79 -2.80 -18.27
CA TYR A 132 3.45 -4.06 -17.97
C TYR A 132 4.93 -4.00 -18.31
N PHE A 133 5.78 -4.52 -17.43
CA PHE A 133 7.21 -4.66 -17.70
C PHE A 133 7.41 -5.69 -18.80
N LYS A 134 8.11 -5.31 -19.87
CA LYS A 134 8.39 -6.15 -21.03
C LYS A 134 9.86 -6.59 -21.10
N GLY A 135 10.77 -5.83 -20.49
CA GLY A 135 12.20 -6.14 -20.47
C GLY A 135 13.06 -4.88 -20.36
N TYR A 136 14.35 -5.01 -20.65
CA TYR A 136 15.31 -3.91 -20.66
C TYR A 136 15.63 -3.50 -22.10
N LEU A 137 15.69 -2.19 -22.36
CA LEU A 137 16.02 -1.67 -23.69
C LEU A 137 17.52 -1.76 -23.98
N ASN A 138 18.35 -1.59 -22.94
CA ASN A 138 19.79 -1.80 -22.94
C ASN A 138 20.26 -2.19 -21.53
N GLU A 139 21.03 -3.27 -21.41
CA GLU A 139 21.86 -3.54 -20.24
C GLU A 139 23.09 -2.62 -20.31
N SER A 140 22.95 -1.37 -19.87
CA SER A 140 24.08 -0.46 -19.90
C SER A 140 25.13 -0.87 -18.85
N LYS A 141 26.39 -0.94 -19.25
CA LYS A 141 27.54 -1.12 -18.32
C LYS A 141 27.68 0.03 -17.30
N THR A 142 26.85 1.07 -17.42
CA THR A 142 26.88 2.31 -16.63
C THR A 142 25.80 2.37 -15.54
N GLY A 143 24.94 1.34 -15.41
CA GLY A 143 24.05 1.18 -14.25
C GLY A 143 22.73 1.96 -14.31
N LEU A 144 22.40 2.58 -15.45
CA LEU A 144 21.06 3.12 -15.72
C LEU A 144 20.37 2.18 -16.70
N ASN A 145 19.51 1.31 -16.18
CA ASN A 145 18.70 0.40 -16.99
C ASN A 145 17.49 1.17 -17.52
N GLU A 146 17.31 1.18 -18.84
CA GLU A 146 16.10 1.66 -19.48
C GLU A 146 15.06 0.52 -19.51
N TYR A 147 13.88 0.78 -18.96
CA TYR A 147 12.80 -0.21 -18.88
C TYR A 147 11.89 -0.12 -20.11
N LEU A 148 11.65 -1.25 -20.75
CA LEU A 148 10.64 -1.38 -21.79
C LEU A 148 9.30 -1.74 -21.14
N LEU A 149 8.28 -0.92 -21.41
CA LEU A 149 6.92 -1.10 -20.90
C LEU A 149 5.95 -1.34 -22.06
N SER A 150 4.95 -2.20 -21.85
CA SER A 150 3.83 -2.40 -22.78
C SER A 150 2.51 -2.06 -22.12
N GLN A 151 1.57 -1.55 -22.90
CA GLN A 151 0.17 -1.44 -22.46
C GLN A 151 -0.60 -2.75 -22.60
N SER A 152 -0.08 -3.67 -23.40
CA SER A 152 -0.64 -5.01 -23.57
C SER A 152 -0.14 -5.94 -22.48
N MET A 153 -1.06 -6.60 -21.78
CA MET A 153 -0.71 -7.62 -20.79
C MET A 153 0.02 -8.77 -21.47
N ASP A 154 -0.36 -9.18 -22.68
CA ASP A 154 0.20 -10.32 -23.40
C ASP A 154 1.69 -10.16 -23.68
N GLU A 155 2.12 -8.92 -23.91
CA GLU A 155 3.52 -8.59 -24.15
C GLU A 155 4.37 -8.44 -22.87
N GLY A 156 3.76 -8.47 -21.69
CA GLY A 156 4.48 -8.38 -20.43
C GLY A 156 5.33 -9.62 -20.17
N MET A 157 6.55 -9.40 -19.67
CA MET A 157 7.47 -10.45 -19.26
C MET A 157 6.88 -11.24 -18.09
N ILE A 158 6.95 -12.57 -18.23
CA ILE A 158 6.53 -13.52 -17.20
C ILE A 158 7.69 -13.73 -16.23
N PHE A 159 7.38 -13.60 -14.95
CA PHE A 159 8.28 -13.91 -13.85
C PHE A 159 7.79 -15.17 -13.17
N VAL A 160 8.73 -16.05 -12.85
CA VAL A 160 8.55 -17.18 -11.94
C VAL A 160 9.20 -16.77 -10.61
N GLU A 161 8.57 -17.11 -9.49
CA GLU A 161 9.12 -16.77 -8.17
C GLU A 161 10.40 -17.57 -7.90
N ASP A 162 11.54 -16.97 -8.24
CA ASP A 162 12.86 -17.38 -7.75
C ASP A 162 13.31 -16.40 -6.67
N ILE A 163 13.53 -16.92 -5.46
CA ILE A 163 13.99 -16.18 -4.27
C ILE A 163 15.32 -15.44 -4.53
N ASN A 164 16.08 -15.84 -5.54
CA ASN A 164 17.35 -15.21 -5.93
C ASN A 164 17.23 -14.19 -7.07
N ASN A 165 16.01 -13.89 -7.54
CA ASN A 165 15.83 -12.95 -8.64
C ASN A 165 15.97 -11.49 -8.16
N ARG A 166 17.22 -11.00 -8.16
CA ARG A 166 17.56 -9.62 -7.78
C ARG A 166 16.83 -8.59 -8.65
N GLU A 167 16.61 -8.88 -9.92
CA GLU A 167 15.93 -7.97 -10.86
C GLU A 167 14.47 -7.76 -10.47
N TYR A 168 13.76 -8.82 -10.08
CA TYR A 168 12.42 -8.72 -9.51
C TYR A 168 12.40 -7.76 -8.30
N TYR A 169 13.39 -7.91 -7.42
CA TYR A 169 13.53 -7.07 -6.24
C TYR A 169 14.02 -5.65 -6.51
N ASP A 170 14.52 -5.33 -7.69
CA ASP A 170 14.79 -3.94 -8.08
C ASP A 170 13.55 -3.33 -8.75
N LEU A 171 12.80 -4.12 -9.54
CA LEU A 171 11.59 -3.66 -10.22
C LEU A 171 10.45 -3.31 -9.27
N ILE A 172 10.09 -4.16 -8.31
CA ILE A 172 8.99 -3.80 -7.40
C ILE A 172 9.42 -2.56 -6.55
N ALA A 173 10.73 -2.30 -6.32
CA ALA A 173 11.23 -1.14 -5.59
C ALA A 173 11.08 0.16 -6.39
N LEU A 174 10.93 0.05 -7.71
CA LEU A 174 10.54 1.15 -8.58
C LEU A 174 9.01 1.36 -8.60
N GLY A 175 8.26 0.56 -7.84
CA GLY A 175 6.80 0.68 -7.72
C GLY A 175 6.00 -0.23 -8.66
N PHE A 176 6.65 -1.21 -9.29
CA PHE A 176 5.91 -2.26 -9.99
C PHE A 176 5.17 -3.14 -8.98
N ARG A 177 4.04 -3.71 -9.40
CA ARG A 177 3.27 -4.70 -8.62
C ARG A 177 3.11 -5.99 -9.42
N LYS A 178 3.06 -7.12 -8.72
CA LYS A 178 2.72 -8.42 -9.30
C LYS A 178 1.27 -8.38 -9.82
N VAL A 179 1.05 -8.95 -10.99
CA VAL A 179 -0.27 -9.15 -11.61
C VAL A 179 -0.35 -10.62 -12.03
N PRO A 180 -1.40 -11.36 -11.63
CA PRO A 180 -1.56 -12.76 -12.01
C PRO A 180 -1.69 -12.89 -13.53
N ILE A 181 -1.13 -13.97 -14.08
CA ILE A 181 -1.43 -14.42 -15.45
C ILE A 181 -2.74 -15.18 -15.34
N LYS A 182 -3.81 -14.65 -15.94
CA LYS A 182 -5.10 -15.35 -16.02
C LYS A 182 -5.10 -16.31 -17.20
#